data_AF-R9KR87-F1
#
_entry.id   AF-R9KR87-F1
#
_cell.length_a   1.000
_cell.length_b   1.000
_cell.length_c   1.000
_cell.angle_alpha   90.00
_cell.angle_beta   90.00
_cell.angle_gamma   90.00
#
_symmetry.space_group_name_H-M   'P 1'
#
loop_
_entity.id
_entity.type
_entity.pdbx_description
1 polymer ?
#
loop_
_entity_poly.entity_id
_entity_poly.type
_entity_poly.pdbx_seq_one_letter_code
_entity_poly.pdbx_strand_id
1 'polypeptide(L)'
;MDVNQFALYQLKNIPENRQIRFRPYSTLQEKGIQIQYKDYTQVYLARMQPGDEPEQIRRRFNEKLPRTFHGHSISVSDVLVLNKGGVVTSYYVEKDGFTVIAGFIQKGSSGALVSIDTADFHIEGKEGSWHAFDSIIIDGRQFFLMEHETYGKEVAWVVLDEEGKIIVDHTYQGFDQTALQQIKDYLNLPQLTAGPQKQEIPDGNIQTQSGNAMDKPPLENWQKYMENGEYLRSSEIDEEQNYNMIDGRCNNMSPKGKNGRASVLAKLRRKQAEIAKRSGKPAQHMAMAEDMERRRK
;
A
#
# COMPACT_ATOMS: atom_id res chain seq x y z
N MET A 1 7.72 -9.70 2.75
CA MET A 1 6.83 -10.87 2.82
C MET A 1 6.44 -11.19 1.39
N ASP A 2 6.70 -12.41 0.91
CA ASP A 2 6.32 -12.78 -0.46
C ASP A 2 4.80 -12.92 -0.52
N VAL A 3 4.13 -11.89 -1.03
CA VAL A 3 2.68 -11.89 -1.23
C VAL A 3 2.41 -12.67 -2.52
N ASN A 4 1.93 -13.91 -2.37
CA ASN A 4 1.56 -14.79 -3.49
C ASN A 4 0.05 -15.06 -3.45
N GLN A 5 -0.71 -14.29 -4.22
CA GLN A 5 -2.17 -14.34 -4.24
C GLN A 5 -2.72 -14.09 -5.63
N PHE A 6 -3.95 -14.54 -5.89
CA PHE A 6 -4.65 -14.26 -7.12
C PHE A 6 -6.10 -13.85 -6.81
N ALA A 7 -6.63 -12.99 -7.68
CA ALA A 7 -8.02 -12.56 -7.67
C ALA A 7 -8.68 -12.86 -9.01
N LEU A 8 -9.93 -13.29 -8.98
CA LEU A 8 -10.75 -13.46 -10.18
C LEU A 8 -11.80 -12.35 -10.24
N TYR A 9 -11.85 -11.70 -11.40
CA TYR A 9 -12.79 -10.65 -11.73
C TYR A 9 -13.72 -11.13 -12.84
N GLN A 10 -15.02 -11.04 -12.60
CA GLN A 10 -16.04 -11.39 -13.59
C GLN A 10 -16.73 -10.12 -14.09
N LEU A 11 -16.98 -10.08 -15.39
CA LEU A 11 -17.63 -8.96 -16.04
C LEU A 11 -19.07 -8.83 -15.52
N LYS A 12 -19.46 -7.62 -15.09
CA LYS A 12 -20.81 -7.37 -14.60
C LYS A 12 -21.83 -7.66 -15.69
N ASN A 13 -22.93 -8.33 -15.31
CA ASN A 13 -24.04 -8.62 -16.20
C ASN A 13 -24.95 -7.40 -16.38
N ILE A 14 -24.43 -6.36 -17.02
CA ILE A 14 -25.15 -5.12 -17.34
C ILE A 14 -25.25 -4.94 -18.87
N PRO A 15 -26.26 -4.22 -19.37
CA PRO A 15 -26.45 -3.98 -20.81
C PRO A 15 -25.22 -3.36 -21.51
N GLU A 16 -24.52 -2.45 -20.82
CA GLU A 16 -23.35 -1.72 -21.31
C GLU A 16 -22.19 -2.67 -21.66
N ASN A 17 -22.03 -3.73 -20.86
CA ASN A 17 -20.97 -4.72 -21.03
C ASN A 17 -21.28 -5.79 -22.09
N ARG A 18 -22.42 -5.70 -22.79
CA ARG A 18 -22.80 -6.68 -23.82
C ARG A 18 -21.80 -6.78 -24.96
N GLN A 19 -21.11 -5.69 -25.27
CA GLN A 19 -20.09 -5.66 -26.32
C GLN A 19 -18.78 -6.36 -25.92
N ILE A 20 -18.50 -6.50 -24.62
CA ILE A 20 -17.29 -7.13 -24.07
C ILE A 20 -17.51 -8.63 -23.81
N ARG A 21 -18.72 -9.00 -23.38
CA ARG A 21 -19.06 -10.38 -23.00
C ARG A 21 -18.71 -11.40 -24.07
N PHE A 22 -17.93 -12.40 -23.67
CA PHE A 22 -17.49 -13.53 -24.49
C PHE A 22 -16.80 -13.11 -25.81
N ARG A 23 -16.17 -11.93 -25.84
CA ARG A 23 -15.33 -11.50 -26.97
C ARG A 23 -13.87 -11.78 -26.68
N PRO A 24 -13.08 -12.20 -27.68
CA PRO A 24 -11.63 -12.27 -27.51
C PRO A 24 -11.06 -10.85 -27.41
N TYR A 25 -9.86 -10.73 -26.82
CA TYR A 25 -9.24 -9.43 -26.60
C TYR A 25 -8.95 -8.69 -27.91
N SER A 26 -8.54 -9.41 -28.96
CA SER A 26 -8.29 -8.85 -30.29
C SER A 26 -9.48 -8.07 -30.86
N THR A 27 -10.70 -8.59 -30.71
CA THR A 27 -11.92 -7.90 -31.14
C THR A 27 -12.21 -6.63 -30.32
N LEU A 28 -11.79 -6.59 -29.05
CA LEU A 28 -11.92 -5.38 -28.23
C LEU A 28 -10.94 -4.31 -28.69
N GLN A 29 -9.71 -4.71 -29.01
CA GLN A 29 -8.69 -3.82 -29.56
C GLN A 29 -9.13 -3.21 -30.91
N GLU A 30 -9.64 -4.03 -31.83
CA GLU A 30 -10.15 -3.57 -33.14
C GLU A 30 -11.29 -2.54 -33.01
N LYS A 31 -12.09 -2.64 -31.94
CA LYS A 31 -13.21 -1.73 -31.66
C LYS A 31 -12.82 -0.54 -30.78
N GLY A 32 -11.57 -0.46 -30.34
CA GLY A 32 -11.11 0.56 -29.39
C GLY A 32 -11.79 0.47 -28.02
N ILE A 33 -12.28 -0.71 -27.63
CA ILE A 33 -12.94 -0.92 -26.33
C ILE A 33 -11.86 -1.27 -25.30
N GLN A 34 -11.67 -0.39 -24.33
CA GLN A 34 -10.77 -0.63 -23.20
C GLN A 34 -11.48 -1.41 -22.09
N ILE A 35 -10.74 -2.31 -21.45
CA ILE A 35 -11.21 -3.10 -20.31
C ILE A 35 -11.01 -2.28 -19.05
N GLN A 36 -12.10 -1.87 -18.40
CA GLN A 36 -12.03 -1.03 -17.20
C GLN A 36 -12.39 -1.81 -15.94
N TYR A 37 -11.64 -1.62 -14.87
CA TYR A 37 -11.89 -2.24 -13.56
C TYR A 37 -13.35 -2.12 -13.09
N LYS A 38 -13.95 -0.94 -13.31
CA LYS A 38 -15.32 -0.62 -12.86
C LYS A 38 -16.40 -1.52 -13.47
N ASP A 39 -16.12 -2.11 -14.62
CA ASP A 39 -17.07 -2.98 -15.33
C ASP A 39 -17.07 -4.42 -14.78
N TYR A 40 -16.16 -4.70 -13.84
CA TYR A 40 -15.94 -6.02 -13.26
C TYR A 40 -16.28 -6.06 -11.76
N THR A 41 -16.54 -7.27 -11.27
CA THR A 41 -16.72 -7.58 -9.86
C THR A 41 -15.67 -8.61 -9.45
N GLN A 42 -14.98 -8.36 -8.34
CA GLN A 42 -14.11 -9.36 -7.73
C GLN A 42 -14.97 -10.46 -7.10
N VAL A 43 -14.93 -11.66 -7.68
CA VAL A 43 -15.75 -12.81 -7.22
C VAL A 43 -14.95 -13.77 -6.34
N TYR A 44 -13.62 -13.70 -6.40
CA TYR A 44 -12.76 -14.61 -5.65
C TYR A 44 -11.39 -13.99 -5.36
N LEU A 45 -10.83 -14.33 -4.21
CA LEU A 45 -9.48 -13.97 -3.78
C LEU A 45 -8.91 -15.15 -2.97
N ALA A 46 -7.72 -15.62 -3.34
CA ALA A 46 -7.04 -16.66 -2.59
C ALA A 46 -5.52 -16.59 -2.74
N ARG A 47 -4.82 -17.33 -1.89
CA ARG A 47 -3.37 -17.54 -2.01
C ARG A 47 -3.05 -18.46 -3.18
N MET A 48 -1.96 -18.18 -3.85
CA MET A 48 -1.42 -19.04 -4.91
C MET A 48 -0.64 -20.20 -4.29
N GLN A 49 -0.64 -21.34 -4.98
CA GLN A 49 0.28 -22.43 -4.71
C GLN A 49 1.65 -22.12 -5.34
N PRO A 50 2.74 -22.68 -4.81
CA PRO A 50 4.06 -22.53 -5.41
C PRO A 50 4.07 -23.00 -6.88
N GLY A 51 4.53 -22.15 -7.79
CA GLY A 51 4.60 -22.46 -9.23
C GLY A 51 3.28 -22.33 -10.00
N ASP A 52 2.26 -21.69 -9.43
CA ASP A 52 1.00 -21.44 -10.14
C ASP A 52 1.18 -20.46 -11.31
N GLU A 53 0.84 -20.87 -12.53
CA GLU A 53 0.56 -19.98 -13.65
C GLU A 53 -0.96 -19.86 -13.88
N PRO A 54 -1.43 -18.89 -14.68
CA PRO A 54 -2.85 -18.72 -15.00
C PRO A 54 -3.54 -20.02 -15.45
N GLU A 55 -2.85 -20.85 -16.23
CA GLU A 55 -3.37 -22.12 -16.74
C GLU A 55 -3.65 -23.15 -15.63
N GLN A 56 -2.76 -23.29 -14.65
CA GLN A 56 -2.94 -24.20 -13.51
C GLN A 56 -4.10 -23.71 -12.65
N ILE A 57 -4.23 -22.40 -12.44
CA ILE A 57 -5.37 -21.83 -11.72
C ILE A 57 -6.66 -22.19 -12.44
N ARG A 58 -6.78 -21.93 -13.75
CA ARG A 58 -7.97 -22.27 -14.53
C ARG A 58 -8.27 -23.77 -14.51
N ARG A 59 -7.25 -24.63 -14.64
CA ARG A 59 -7.41 -26.09 -14.56
C ARG A 59 -8.03 -26.52 -13.24
N ARG A 60 -7.53 -26.03 -12.11
CA ARG A 60 -8.07 -26.38 -10.78
C ARG A 60 -9.52 -25.94 -10.61
N PHE A 61 -9.88 -24.76 -11.09
CA PHE A 61 -11.27 -24.28 -11.03
C PHE A 61 -12.20 -25.15 -11.88
N ASN A 62 -11.73 -25.66 -13.02
CA ASN A 62 -12.49 -26.58 -13.87
C ASN A 62 -12.64 -27.97 -13.24
N GLU A 63 -11.62 -28.45 -12.53
CA GLU A 63 -11.65 -29.74 -11.84
C GLU A 63 -12.52 -29.71 -10.59
N LYS A 64 -12.34 -28.69 -9.74
CA LYS A 64 -13.08 -28.53 -8.49
C LYS A 64 -13.22 -27.07 -8.11
N LEU A 65 -14.45 -26.58 -8.23
CA LEU A 65 -14.78 -25.22 -7.84
C LEU A 65 -14.70 -25.06 -6.32
N PRO A 66 -14.00 -24.02 -5.80
CA PRO A 66 -13.96 -23.74 -4.36
C PRO A 66 -15.37 -23.46 -3.81
N ARG A 67 -15.65 -23.88 -2.58
CA ARG A 67 -16.97 -23.63 -1.94
C ARG A 67 -17.25 -22.15 -1.70
N THR A 68 -16.21 -21.35 -1.52
CA THR A 68 -16.28 -19.90 -1.32
C THR A 68 -16.41 -19.13 -2.62
N PHE A 69 -16.48 -19.80 -3.77
CA PHE A 69 -16.60 -19.18 -5.06
C PHE A 69 -18.05 -18.87 -5.40
N HIS A 70 -18.37 -17.59 -5.59
CA HIS A 70 -19.72 -17.09 -5.83
C HIS A 70 -19.83 -16.43 -7.21
N GLY A 71 -19.51 -17.18 -8.26
CA GLY A 71 -19.51 -16.72 -9.66
C GLY A 71 -19.77 -17.86 -10.64
N HIS A 72 -19.68 -17.58 -11.94
CA HIS A 72 -19.71 -18.62 -12.97
C HIS A 72 -18.34 -19.26 -13.20
N SER A 73 -18.27 -20.37 -13.91
CA SER A 73 -16.97 -20.94 -14.33
C SER A 73 -16.14 -19.91 -15.10
N ILE A 74 -14.82 -19.98 -14.95
CA ILE A 74 -13.87 -19.09 -15.64
C ILE A 74 -14.10 -19.18 -17.15
N SER A 75 -14.40 -18.05 -17.77
CA SER A 75 -14.84 -17.96 -19.16
C SER A 75 -14.22 -16.76 -19.89
N VAL A 76 -14.36 -16.74 -21.21
CA VAL A 76 -13.91 -15.62 -22.03
C VAL A 76 -14.53 -14.32 -21.52
N SER A 77 -13.73 -13.26 -21.44
CA SER A 77 -14.06 -11.95 -20.87
C SER A 77 -13.86 -11.76 -19.37
N ASP A 78 -13.59 -12.84 -18.62
CA ASP A 78 -13.12 -12.71 -17.23
C ASP A 78 -11.67 -12.18 -17.19
N VAL A 79 -11.28 -11.63 -16.04
CA VAL A 79 -9.91 -11.18 -15.80
C VAL A 79 -9.35 -11.87 -14.56
N LEU A 80 -8.19 -12.49 -14.72
CA LEU A 80 -7.44 -13.13 -13.66
C LEU A 80 -6.25 -12.24 -13.28
N VAL A 81 -6.17 -11.80 -12.03
CA VAL A 81 -5.08 -10.95 -11.54
C VAL A 81 -4.21 -11.76 -10.61
N LEU A 82 -2.92 -11.85 -10.92
CA LEU A 82 -1.92 -12.56 -10.11
C LEU A 82 -1.02 -11.54 -9.44
N ASN A 83 -0.71 -11.76 -8.17
CA ASN A 83 0.36 -11.07 -7.46
C ASN A 83 1.38 -12.14 -7.07
N LYS A 84 2.53 -12.12 -7.73
CA LYS A 84 3.65 -13.04 -7.49
C LYS A 84 4.84 -12.26 -6.96
N GLY A 85 5.17 -12.47 -5.68
CA GLY A 85 6.30 -11.80 -5.05
C GLY A 85 6.24 -10.27 -5.19
N GLY A 86 5.04 -9.69 -5.05
CA GLY A 86 4.82 -8.24 -5.14
C GLY A 86 4.53 -7.72 -6.54
N VAL A 87 4.78 -8.50 -7.60
CA VAL A 87 4.50 -8.12 -9.00
C VAL A 87 3.06 -8.49 -9.35
N VAL A 88 2.26 -7.49 -9.70
CA VAL A 88 0.86 -7.67 -10.10
C VAL A 88 0.75 -7.71 -11.62
N THR A 89 0.15 -8.77 -12.15
CA THR A 89 -0.09 -8.94 -13.58
C THR A 89 -1.55 -9.33 -13.82
N SER A 90 -2.18 -8.67 -14.78
CA SER A 90 -3.58 -8.90 -15.14
C SER A 90 -3.66 -9.68 -16.44
N TYR A 91 -4.45 -10.75 -16.44
CA TYR A 91 -4.62 -11.67 -17.55
C TYR A 91 -6.08 -11.69 -17.97
N TYR A 92 -6.34 -11.25 -19.20
CA TYR A 92 -7.62 -11.45 -19.84
C TYR A 92 -7.80 -12.93 -20.19
N VAL A 93 -8.93 -13.51 -19.81
CA VAL A 93 -9.24 -14.90 -20.09
C VAL A 93 -9.71 -15.04 -21.54
N GLU A 94 -8.99 -15.84 -22.31
CA GLU A 94 -9.36 -16.22 -23.66
C GLU A 94 -9.87 -17.66 -23.72
N LYS A 95 -10.36 -18.05 -24.90
CA LYS A 95 -10.91 -19.39 -25.11
C LYS A 95 -9.89 -20.47 -24.76
N ASP A 96 -8.69 -20.36 -25.33
CA ASP A 96 -7.64 -21.38 -25.26
C ASP A 96 -6.38 -20.86 -24.53
N GLY A 97 -6.44 -19.71 -23.86
CA GLY A 97 -5.28 -19.12 -23.21
C GLY A 97 -5.59 -17.86 -22.41
N PHE A 98 -4.56 -17.02 -22.27
CA PHE A 98 -4.63 -15.75 -21.55
C PHE A 98 -3.84 -14.68 -22.30
N THR A 99 -4.35 -13.45 -22.25
CA THR A 99 -3.64 -12.28 -22.80
C THR A 99 -3.32 -11.31 -21.68
N VAL A 100 -2.06 -10.91 -21.56
CA VAL A 100 -1.64 -9.92 -20.57
C VAL A 100 -2.25 -8.56 -20.95
N ILE A 101 -2.89 -7.91 -19.99
CA ILE A 101 -3.49 -6.59 -20.16
C ILE A 101 -2.89 -5.59 -19.17
N ALA A 102 -2.55 -4.41 -19.69
CA ALA A 102 -2.05 -3.28 -18.92
C ALA A 102 -3.22 -2.49 -18.31
N GLY A 103 -2.94 -1.75 -17.22
CA GLY A 103 -3.87 -0.75 -16.69
C GLY A 103 -5.20 -1.28 -16.13
N PHE A 104 -5.41 -2.60 -16.02
CA PHE A 104 -6.64 -3.15 -15.47
C PHE A 104 -6.83 -2.80 -13.99
N ILE A 105 -5.78 -2.97 -13.18
CA ILE A 105 -5.75 -2.44 -11.81
C ILE A 105 -5.12 -1.06 -11.88
N GLN A 106 -5.92 -0.03 -11.61
CA GLN A 106 -5.45 1.35 -11.54
C GLN A 106 -5.34 1.75 -10.07
N LYS A 107 -4.17 2.23 -9.63
CA LYS A 107 -4.07 2.93 -8.36
C LYS A 107 -4.48 4.38 -8.57
N GLY A 108 -5.70 4.72 -8.14
CA GLY A 108 -6.18 6.10 -8.11
C GLY A 108 -5.43 6.88 -7.04
N SER A 109 -4.21 7.30 -7.31
CA SER A 109 -3.51 8.27 -6.47
C SER A 109 -3.86 9.67 -6.97
N SER A 110 -4.62 10.44 -6.18
CA SER A 110 -5.09 11.77 -6.55
C SER A 110 -3.97 12.82 -6.72
N GLY A 111 -2.70 12.41 -6.57
CA GLY A 111 -1.52 13.24 -6.78
C GLY A 111 -0.46 12.62 -7.70
N ALA A 112 -0.75 11.50 -8.39
CA ALA A 112 0.17 10.96 -9.38
C ALA A 112 0.25 11.89 -10.61
N LEU A 113 1.48 12.16 -11.07
CA LEU A 113 1.73 12.96 -12.28
C LEU A 113 1.59 12.12 -13.54
N VAL A 114 1.90 10.82 -13.44
CA VAL A 114 1.83 9.87 -14.54
C VAL A 114 0.76 8.83 -14.26
N SER A 115 -0.04 8.54 -15.29
CA SER A 115 -1.09 7.52 -15.31
C SER A 115 -1.03 6.76 -16.64
N ILE A 116 -1.77 5.65 -16.76
CA ILE A 116 -1.80 4.88 -18.01
C ILE A 116 -2.45 5.67 -19.16
N ASP A 117 -3.28 6.66 -18.85
CA ASP A 117 -3.95 7.51 -19.83
C ASP A 117 -3.13 8.80 -20.14
N THR A 118 -1.90 8.90 -19.61
CA THR A 118 -1.04 10.07 -19.80
C THR A 118 -0.49 10.10 -21.22
N ALA A 119 -0.75 11.21 -21.92
CA ALA A 119 -0.18 11.57 -23.22
C ALA A 119 0.44 12.97 -23.15
N ASP A 120 1.19 13.36 -24.17
CA ASP A 120 1.89 14.64 -24.30
C ASP A 120 2.85 14.93 -23.11
N PHE A 121 3.36 13.89 -22.45
CA PHE A 121 4.18 14.03 -21.25
C PHE A 121 5.62 14.40 -21.62
N HIS A 122 6.15 15.41 -20.92
CA HIS A 122 7.51 15.86 -21.11
C HIS A 122 8.38 15.29 -19.99
N ILE A 123 9.30 14.41 -20.36
CA ILE A 123 10.23 13.77 -19.42
C ILE A 123 11.45 14.68 -19.25
N GLU A 124 11.79 15.02 -18.00
CA GLU A 124 12.97 15.84 -17.72
C GLU A 124 14.25 15.16 -18.24
N GLY A 125 15.03 15.88 -19.06
CA GLY A 125 16.25 15.37 -19.68
C GLY A 125 16.05 14.55 -20.96
N LYS A 126 14.81 14.38 -21.44
CA LYS A 126 14.50 13.78 -22.74
C LYS A 126 13.76 14.78 -23.61
N GLU A 127 14.12 14.81 -24.88
CA GLU A 127 13.43 15.66 -25.86
C GLU A 127 12.14 14.98 -26.32
N GLY A 128 11.15 15.80 -26.68
CA GLY A 128 9.89 15.36 -27.24
C GLY A 128 8.80 15.03 -26.22
N SER A 129 7.69 14.52 -26.76
CA SER A 129 6.48 14.19 -26.04
C SER A 129 6.31 12.68 -25.99
N TRP A 130 5.88 12.19 -24.83
CA TRP A 130 5.83 10.78 -24.49
C TRP A 130 4.44 10.43 -23.98
N HIS A 131 3.97 9.23 -24.32
CA HIS A 131 2.73 8.69 -23.79
C HIS A 131 2.96 7.37 -23.06
N ALA A 132 2.16 7.13 -22.02
CA ALA A 132 2.14 5.86 -21.33
C ALA A 132 1.31 4.87 -22.15
N PHE A 133 1.86 3.68 -22.43
CA PHE A 133 1.14 2.65 -23.18
C PHE A 133 1.07 1.30 -22.44
N ASP A 134 1.92 1.11 -21.43
CA ASP A 134 1.91 -0.07 -20.56
C ASP A 134 2.20 0.34 -19.11
N SER A 135 1.77 -0.46 -18.15
CA SER A 135 2.00 -0.21 -16.72
C SER A 135 2.07 -1.51 -15.93
N ILE A 136 2.88 -1.50 -14.88
CA ILE A 136 3.00 -2.61 -13.94
C ILE A 136 2.92 -2.11 -12.50
N ILE A 137 2.45 -2.96 -11.58
CA ILE A 137 2.47 -2.68 -10.15
C ILE A 137 3.46 -3.62 -9.47
N ILE A 138 4.42 -3.06 -8.74
CA ILE A 138 5.45 -3.81 -8.00
C ILE A 138 5.50 -3.28 -6.56
N ASP A 139 5.33 -4.18 -5.59
CA ASP A 139 5.26 -3.87 -4.14
C ASP A 139 4.30 -2.73 -3.80
N GLY A 140 3.23 -2.61 -4.58
CA GLY A 140 2.22 -1.59 -4.39
C GLY A 140 2.59 -0.21 -4.92
N ARG A 141 3.65 -0.04 -5.71
CA ARG A 141 3.88 1.18 -6.50
C ARG A 141 3.61 0.90 -7.97
N GLN A 142 3.02 1.85 -8.67
CA GLN A 142 2.78 1.74 -10.10
C GLN A 142 3.95 2.33 -10.89
N PHE A 143 4.30 1.67 -11.98
CA PHE A 143 5.33 2.09 -12.92
C PHE A 143 4.74 2.09 -14.32
N PHE A 144 5.18 3.04 -15.13
CA PHE A 144 4.62 3.29 -16.46
C PHE A 144 5.72 3.19 -17.49
N LEU A 145 5.43 2.47 -18.57
CA LEU A 145 6.29 2.37 -19.73
C LEU A 145 5.87 3.43 -20.74
N MET A 146 6.82 4.28 -21.09
CA MET A 146 6.62 5.44 -21.94
C MET A 146 7.17 5.19 -23.33
N GLU A 147 6.37 5.52 -24.35
CA GLU A 147 6.76 5.52 -25.76
C GLU A 147 6.77 6.95 -26.31
N HIS A 148 7.79 7.25 -27.11
CA HIS A 148 7.91 8.55 -27.75
C HIS A 148 6.82 8.71 -28.82
N GLU A 149 6.06 9.81 -28.81
CA GLU A 149 4.90 9.95 -29.69
C GLU A 149 5.27 10.12 -31.17
N THR A 150 6.31 10.90 -31.48
CA THR A 150 6.75 11.12 -32.88
C THR A 150 7.51 9.94 -33.47
N TYR A 151 8.43 9.35 -32.71
CA TYR A 151 9.36 8.32 -33.20
C TYR A 151 8.94 6.89 -32.83
N GLY A 152 7.95 6.73 -31.95
CA GLY A 152 7.42 5.44 -31.52
C GLY A 152 8.53 4.47 -31.09
N LYS A 153 8.59 3.34 -31.80
CA LYS A 153 9.52 2.23 -31.57
C LYS A 153 10.95 2.48 -32.02
N GLU A 154 11.23 3.59 -32.71
CA GLU A 154 12.59 3.95 -33.12
C GLU A 154 13.43 4.47 -31.95
N VAL A 155 12.76 4.87 -30.85
CA VAL A 155 13.38 5.34 -29.61
C VAL A 155 13.18 4.30 -28.52
N ALA A 156 14.19 4.12 -27.66
CA ALA A 156 14.09 3.25 -26.50
C ALA A 156 12.95 3.71 -25.57
N TRP A 157 12.15 2.78 -25.08
CA TRP A 157 11.14 3.07 -24.08
C TRP A 157 11.79 3.39 -22.74
N VAL A 158 11.07 4.18 -21.95
CA VAL A 158 11.51 4.67 -20.63
C VAL A 158 10.50 4.21 -19.58
N VAL A 159 10.97 3.75 -18.42
CA VAL A 159 10.10 3.42 -17.29
C VAL A 159 10.12 4.56 -16.28
N LEU A 160 8.95 5.08 -15.96
CA LEU A 160 8.72 6.11 -14.96
C LEU A 160 7.99 5.56 -13.72
N ASP A 161 8.15 6.22 -12.57
CA ASP A 161 7.25 6.06 -11.43
C ASP A 161 6.04 7.02 -11.50
N GLU A 162 5.14 6.92 -10.51
CA GLU A 162 3.95 7.80 -10.39
C GLU A 162 4.27 9.30 -10.30
N GLU A 163 5.50 9.66 -9.89
CA GLU A 163 6.00 11.03 -9.79
C GLU A 163 6.70 11.51 -11.08
N GLY A 164 6.81 10.65 -12.10
CA GLY A 164 7.48 10.97 -13.36
C GLY A 164 9.00 10.85 -13.31
N LYS A 165 9.57 10.23 -12.26
CA LYS A 165 11.01 9.98 -12.17
C LYS A 165 11.40 8.79 -13.05
N ILE A 166 12.48 8.96 -13.81
CA ILE A 166 13.05 7.89 -14.63
C ILE A 166 13.68 6.83 -13.71
N ILE A 167 13.19 5.60 -13.83
CA ILE A 167 13.74 4.41 -13.16
C ILE A 167 14.60 3.62 -14.14
N VAL A 168 14.13 3.48 -15.37
CA VAL A 168 14.84 2.79 -16.46
C VAL A 168 14.84 3.66 -17.70
N ASP A 169 16.04 3.97 -18.20
CA ASP A 169 16.26 4.92 -19.29
C ASP A 169 16.20 4.27 -20.69
N HIS A 170 16.56 2.99 -20.80
CA HIS A 170 16.65 2.31 -22.09
C HIS A 170 16.07 0.90 -22.01
N THR A 171 14.88 0.70 -22.60
CA THR A 171 14.30 -0.64 -22.73
C THR A 171 13.59 -0.83 -24.06
N TYR A 172 13.76 -1.99 -24.69
CA TYR A 172 13.12 -2.35 -25.96
C TYR A 172 12.16 -3.55 -25.83
N GLN A 173 12.12 -4.18 -24.66
CA GLN A 173 11.35 -5.39 -24.39
C GLN A 173 10.30 -5.21 -23.28
N GLY A 174 9.95 -3.95 -22.98
CA GLY A 174 8.99 -3.60 -21.94
C GLY A 174 9.48 -3.95 -20.54
N PHE A 175 8.64 -4.55 -19.70
CA PHE A 175 9.02 -4.96 -18.35
C PHE A 175 9.80 -6.29 -18.35
N ASP A 176 10.99 -6.28 -18.97
CA ASP A 176 11.89 -7.42 -18.99
C ASP A 176 12.53 -7.69 -17.61
N GLN A 177 13.24 -8.81 -17.47
CA GLN A 177 13.81 -9.22 -16.19
C GLN A 177 14.83 -8.20 -15.65
N THR A 178 15.52 -7.48 -16.55
CA THR A 178 16.46 -6.41 -16.20
C THR A 178 15.75 -5.17 -15.66
N ALA A 179 14.69 -4.71 -16.33
CA ALA A 179 13.87 -3.59 -15.89
C ALA A 179 13.19 -3.91 -14.56
N LEU A 180 12.64 -5.13 -14.40
CA LEU A 180 12.07 -5.60 -13.14
C LEU A 180 13.09 -5.59 -12.00
N GLN A 181 14.34 -5.99 -12.27
CA GLN A 181 15.40 -5.94 -11.25
C GLN A 181 15.75 -4.51 -10.88
N GLN A 182 15.89 -3.61 -11.85
CA GLN A 182 16.17 -2.19 -11.60
C GLN A 182 15.06 -1.52 -10.79
N ILE A 183 13.79 -1.84 -11.08
CA ILE A 183 12.66 -1.33 -10.31
C ILE A 183 12.69 -1.87 -8.87
N LYS A 184 13.00 -3.16 -8.69
CA LYS A 184 13.17 -3.73 -7.34
C LYS A 184 14.33 -3.09 -6.59
N ASP A 185 15.44 -2.83 -7.24
CA ASP A 185 16.59 -2.16 -6.63
C ASP A 185 16.22 -0.72 -6.23
N TYR A 186 15.45 -0.01 -7.08
CA TYR A 186 14.90 1.31 -6.76
C TYR A 186 13.98 1.29 -5.53
N LEU A 187 13.13 0.29 -5.40
CA LEU A 187 12.22 0.12 -4.25
C LEU A 187 12.97 -0.23 -2.95
N ASN A 188 14.08 -0.95 -3.04
CA ASN A 188 14.89 -1.39 -1.91
C ASN A 188 15.93 -0.34 -1.48
N LEU A 189 16.14 0.71 -2.27
CA LEU A 189 17.03 1.79 -1.87
C LEU A 189 16.39 2.54 -0.68
N PRO A 190 17.11 2.75 0.44
CA PRO A 190 16.64 3.68 1.47
C PRO A 190 16.41 5.00 0.76
N GLN A 191 15.18 5.50 0.75
CA GLN A 191 14.90 6.79 0.13
C GLN A 191 15.71 7.84 0.90
N LEU A 192 16.91 8.14 0.38
CA LEU A 192 17.72 9.28 0.78
C LEU A 192 16.94 10.50 0.33
N THR A 193 16.06 10.96 1.21
CA THR A 193 15.44 12.26 1.09
C THR A 193 16.54 13.33 1.09
N ALA A 194 16.51 14.15 0.03
CA ALA A 194 17.09 15.48 -0.14
C ALA A 194 18.58 15.58 -0.52
N GLY A 195 18.83 16.45 -1.53
CA GLY A 195 20.09 16.63 -2.26
C GLY A 195 21.31 17.09 -1.45
N PRO A 196 22.48 17.25 -2.11
CA PRO A 196 23.73 17.60 -1.45
C PRO A 196 23.72 19.07 -1.00
N GLN A 197 23.34 19.32 0.25
CA GLN A 197 23.67 20.57 0.92
C GLN A 197 25.00 20.40 1.66
N LYS A 198 25.97 21.23 1.26
CA LYS A 198 27.33 21.30 1.77
C LYS A 198 27.35 21.56 3.28
N GLN A 199 28.39 20.97 3.88
CA GLN A 199 28.86 21.03 5.26
C GLN A 199 28.76 22.40 5.94
N GLU A 200 28.45 22.39 7.25
CA GLU A 200 29.40 22.76 8.31
C GLU A 200 28.83 22.38 9.71
N ILE A 201 29.66 21.74 10.54
CA ILE A 201 29.47 21.50 11.99
C ILE A 201 30.55 22.36 12.69
N PRO A 202 30.32 22.98 13.86
CA PRO A 202 30.43 22.31 15.17
C PRO A 202 29.37 22.83 16.19
N ASP A 203 28.82 22.06 17.13
CA ASP A 203 29.50 21.63 18.35
C ASP A 203 28.62 20.61 19.12
N GLY A 204 29.27 19.74 19.88
CA GLY A 204 28.77 18.42 20.25
C GLY A 204 27.82 18.31 21.44
N ASN A 205 27.10 17.18 21.49
CA ASN A 205 27.38 16.12 22.47
C ASN A 205 26.56 14.86 22.14
N ILE A 206 27.23 13.71 22.12
CA ILE A 206 26.66 12.38 21.92
C ILE A 206 26.10 11.86 23.25
N GLN A 207 24.85 11.38 23.26
CA GLN A 207 24.46 10.25 24.12
C GLN A 207 23.64 9.24 23.31
N THR A 208 24.27 8.11 23.04
CA THR A 208 23.68 6.87 22.55
C THR A 208 22.81 6.24 23.63
N GLN A 209 21.53 5.97 23.32
CA GLN A 209 20.80 4.83 23.89
C GLN A 209 20.02 4.14 22.78
N SER A 210 20.55 2.97 22.40
CA SER A 210 19.87 1.94 21.62
C SER A 210 18.74 1.35 22.47
N GLY A 211 17.54 1.31 21.90
CA GLY A 211 16.36 0.69 22.49
C GLY A 211 15.30 0.51 21.40
N ASN A 212 15.24 -0.70 20.85
CA ASN A 212 14.38 -1.11 19.74
C ASN A 212 12.91 -0.69 19.91
N ALA A 213 12.47 0.29 19.12
CA ALA A 213 11.10 0.40 18.65
C ALA A 213 11.20 0.77 17.17
N MET A 214 10.89 -0.19 16.29
CA MET A 214 10.73 0.10 14.87
C MET A 214 9.65 1.18 14.75
N ASP A 215 10.05 2.41 14.45
CA ASP A 215 9.17 3.47 13.97
C ASP A 215 8.56 2.97 12.66
N LYS A 216 7.40 2.32 12.79
CA LYS A 216 6.55 2.03 11.63
C LYS A 216 6.14 3.39 11.02
N PRO A 217 6.25 3.58 9.70
CA PRO A 217 5.70 4.78 9.06
C PRO A 217 4.21 4.92 9.42
N PRO A 218 3.66 6.14 9.46
CA PRO A 218 2.26 6.34 9.78
C PRO A 218 1.41 5.62 8.73
N LEU A 219 0.89 4.44 9.10
CA LEU A 219 0.12 3.60 8.19
C LEU A 219 -1.21 4.27 7.87
N GLU A 220 -1.55 4.33 6.58
CA GLU A 220 -2.87 4.73 6.11
C GLU A 220 -3.94 3.72 6.58
N ASN A 221 -5.20 4.13 6.63
CA ASN A 221 -6.26 3.34 7.23
C ASN A 221 -6.40 1.93 6.60
N TRP A 222 -6.21 1.79 5.29
CA TRP A 222 -6.24 0.50 4.57
C TRP A 222 -5.08 -0.44 4.94
N GLN A 223 -3.90 0.10 5.25
CA GLN A 223 -2.75 -0.68 5.73
C GLN A 223 -3.00 -1.24 7.13
N LYS A 224 -3.68 -0.47 8.00
CA LYS A 224 -4.12 -0.95 9.33
C LYS A 224 -5.13 -2.09 9.21
N TYR A 225 -6.01 -2.07 8.20
CA TYR A 225 -7.00 -3.13 7.96
C TYR A 225 -6.37 -4.45 7.49
N MET A 226 -5.19 -4.39 6.87
CA MET A 226 -4.53 -5.56 6.27
C MET A 226 -3.54 -6.25 7.23
N GLU A 227 -2.95 -5.49 8.17
CA GLU A 227 -2.01 -6.01 9.17
C GLU A 227 -2.74 -6.67 10.36
N ASN A 228 -3.95 -6.20 10.72
CA ASN A 228 -4.64 -6.66 11.94
C ASN A 228 -5.56 -7.87 11.74
N GLY A 229 -5.90 -8.30 10.52
CA GLY A 229 -6.55 -9.59 10.25
C GLY A 229 -7.87 -9.89 10.98
N GLU A 230 -8.53 -8.90 11.59
CA GLU A 230 -9.69 -9.08 12.47
C GLU A 230 -10.97 -8.48 11.85
N TYR A 231 -11.35 -8.90 10.64
CA TYR A 231 -12.70 -8.58 10.15
C TYR A 231 -13.78 -9.29 10.98
N LEU A 232 -13.44 -10.39 11.65
CA LEU A 232 -14.38 -11.20 12.44
C LEU A 232 -14.64 -10.68 13.86
N ARG A 233 -13.68 -9.99 14.50
CA ARG A 233 -13.82 -9.55 15.90
C ARG A 233 -14.66 -8.28 16.05
N SER A 234 -14.71 -7.42 15.03
CA SER A 234 -15.55 -6.21 15.04
C SER A 234 -17.02 -6.52 14.84
N SER A 235 -17.36 -7.56 14.07
CA SER A 235 -18.77 -7.98 13.90
C SER A 235 -19.34 -8.70 15.12
N GLU A 236 -18.50 -9.32 15.96
CA GLU A 236 -18.93 -9.92 17.25
C GLU A 236 -19.10 -8.87 18.37
N ILE A 237 -18.49 -7.69 18.25
CA ILE A 237 -18.65 -6.59 19.22
C ILE A 237 -19.93 -5.78 18.99
N ASP A 238 -20.47 -5.76 17.77
CA ASP A 238 -21.74 -5.08 17.46
C ASP A 238 -22.96 -5.80 18.08
N GLU A 239 -22.77 -6.99 18.66
CA GLU A 239 -23.78 -7.70 19.47
C GLU A 239 -23.63 -7.52 20.99
N GLU A 240 -22.62 -6.79 21.48
CA GLU A 240 -22.67 -6.28 22.85
C GLU A 240 -23.58 -5.06 22.90
N GLN A 241 -24.87 -5.35 23.06
CA GLN A 241 -25.92 -4.38 23.36
C GLN A 241 -25.44 -3.44 24.47
N ASN A 242 -25.14 -2.21 24.08
CA ASN A 242 -24.81 -1.14 24.99
C ASN A 242 -26.05 -0.84 25.84
N TYR A 243 -26.12 -1.38 27.06
CA TYR A 243 -27.21 -1.20 28.02
C TYR A 243 -27.39 0.26 28.52
N ASN A 244 -26.86 1.25 27.80
CA ASN A 244 -27.05 2.68 28.08
C ASN A 244 -28.45 3.22 27.71
N MET A 245 -29.32 2.41 27.09
CA MET A 245 -30.65 2.84 26.65
C MET A 245 -31.75 2.70 27.72
N ILE A 246 -31.41 2.35 28.97
CA ILE A 246 -32.40 2.17 30.06
C ILE A 246 -32.32 3.24 31.16
N ASP A 247 -31.20 3.95 31.39
CA ASP A 247 -31.11 4.94 32.49
C ASP A 247 -30.72 6.38 32.09
N GLY A 248 -30.40 6.65 30.83
CA GLY A 248 -30.09 8.00 30.36
C GLY A 248 -28.82 8.64 30.95
N ARG A 249 -27.90 7.88 31.55
CA ARG A 249 -26.59 8.38 32.01
C ARG A 249 -25.45 7.95 31.10
N CYS A 250 -24.84 8.92 30.42
CA CYS A 250 -23.58 8.77 29.71
C CYS A 250 -22.41 8.56 30.70
N ASN A 251 -21.97 7.31 30.89
CA ASN A 251 -20.83 6.99 31.78
C ASN A 251 -19.44 7.26 31.17
N ASN A 252 -19.34 7.74 29.92
CA ASN A 252 -18.06 8.09 29.27
C ASN A 252 -17.81 9.61 29.11
N MET A 253 -18.61 10.45 29.76
CA MET A 253 -18.32 11.89 29.83
C MET A 253 -17.56 12.21 31.12
N SER A 254 -16.42 12.88 31.01
CA SER A 254 -15.67 13.39 32.17
C SER A 254 -16.59 14.25 33.06
N PRO A 255 -16.69 13.98 34.38
CA PRO A 255 -17.65 14.68 35.23
C PRO A 255 -17.36 16.18 35.27
N LYS A 256 -18.23 17.00 34.67
CA LYS A 256 -18.23 18.44 34.89
C LYS A 256 -18.64 18.73 36.33
N GLY A 257 -17.65 19.11 37.13
CA GLY A 257 -17.84 19.80 38.41
C GLY A 257 -18.13 18.90 39.61
N LYS A 258 -17.08 18.53 40.33
CA LYS A 258 -17.00 18.58 41.81
C LYS A 258 -15.59 18.18 42.28
N ASN A 259 -14.91 19.14 42.91
CA ASN A 259 -13.80 19.03 43.85
C ASN A 259 -12.65 18.10 43.46
N GLY A 260 -11.68 18.68 42.76
CA GLY A 260 -10.45 18.02 42.32
C GLY A 260 -9.74 17.28 43.44
N ARG A 261 -9.64 15.95 43.30
CA ARG A 261 -8.64 15.17 44.02
C ARG A 261 -7.28 15.75 43.66
N ALA A 262 -6.62 16.40 44.62
CA ALA A 262 -5.30 16.98 44.41
C ALA A 262 -4.36 15.89 43.88
N SER A 263 -3.81 16.12 42.68
CA SER A 263 -2.88 15.21 42.01
C SER A 263 -1.79 14.76 42.98
N VAL A 264 -1.54 13.44 43.04
CA VAL A 264 -0.49 12.85 43.87
C VAL A 264 0.85 13.52 43.60
N LEU A 265 1.09 13.92 42.34
CA LEU A 265 2.30 14.64 41.93
C LEU A 265 2.38 16.05 42.55
N ALA A 266 1.26 16.75 42.70
CA ALA A 266 1.22 18.06 43.35
C ALA A 266 1.47 17.93 44.87
N LYS A 267 0.95 16.87 45.51
CA LYS A 267 1.27 16.57 46.91
C LYS A 267 2.75 16.20 47.10
N LEU A 268 3.32 15.42 46.18
CA LEU A 268 4.73 15.04 46.20
C LEU A 268 5.63 16.27 46.11
N ARG A 269 5.37 17.17 45.14
CA ARG A 269 6.15 18.42 44.97
C ARG A 269 6.05 19.33 46.19
N ARG A 270 4.86 19.43 46.82
CA ARG A 270 4.70 20.18 48.07
C ARG A 270 5.56 19.60 49.20
N LYS A 271 5.55 18.27 49.38
CA LYS A 271 6.37 17.62 50.41
C LYS A 271 7.87 17.77 50.15
N GLN A 272 8.30 17.65 48.89
CA GLN A 272 9.71 17.87 48.51
C GLN A 272 10.16 19.30 48.80
N ALA A 273 9.32 20.30 48.52
CA ALA A 273 9.61 21.70 48.84
C ALA A 273 9.65 21.98 50.35
N GLU A 274 8.79 21.33 51.13
CA GLU A 274 8.78 21.44 52.60
C GLU A 274 10.04 20.81 53.22
N ILE A 275 10.45 19.63 52.74
CA ILE A 275 11.70 18.98 53.18
C ILE A 275 12.90 19.87 52.82
N ALA A 276 12.94 20.45 51.61
CA ALA A 276 14.02 21.35 51.19
C ALA A 276 14.12 22.63 52.05
N LYS A 277 12.97 23.19 52.47
CA LYS A 277 12.96 24.31 53.41
C LYS A 277 13.44 23.92 54.81
N ARG A 278 13.14 22.71 55.26
CA ARG A 278 13.52 22.21 56.60
C ARG A 278 14.98 21.75 56.68
N SER A 279 15.54 21.25 55.58
CA SER A 279 16.92 20.75 55.52
C SER A 279 17.94 21.77 55.02
N GLY A 280 17.51 22.98 54.65
CA GLY A 280 18.38 24.09 54.23
C GLY A 280 19.16 23.84 52.94
N LYS A 281 18.81 22.80 52.16
CA LYS A 281 19.49 22.42 50.90
C LYS A 281 18.47 22.32 49.76
N PRO A 282 18.82 22.77 48.54
CA PRO A 282 17.88 22.77 47.40
C PRO A 282 17.46 21.35 47.03
N ALA A 283 16.18 21.18 46.66
CA ALA A 283 15.54 19.87 46.42
C ALA A 283 16.25 18.98 45.40
N GLN A 284 16.99 19.57 44.45
CA GLN A 284 17.79 18.85 43.46
C GLN A 284 18.95 18.05 44.09
N HIS A 285 19.55 18.55 45.16
CA HIS A 285 20.66 17.87 45.84
C HIS A 285 20.21 16.65 46.66
N MET A 286 18.96 16.62 47.14
CA MET A 286 18.43 15.46 47.87
C MET A 286 17.99 14.34 46.92
N ALA A 287 17.42 14.68 45.76
CA ALA A 287 17.06 13.69 44.74
C ALA A 287 18.29 12.98 44.17
N MET A 288 19.40 13.70 43.96
CA MET A 288 20.68 13.11 43.54
C MET A 288 21.30 12.20 44.62
N ALA A 289 21.12 12.52 45.91
CA ALA A 289 21.62 11.70 47.01
C ALA A 289 20.82 10.39 47.18
N GLU A 290 19.49 10.45 47.12
CA GLU A 290 18.63 9.24 47.15
C GLU A 290 18.86 8.33 45.95
N ASP A 291 19.11 8.89 44.76
CA ASP A 291 19.36 8.10 43.54
C ASP A 291 20.76 7.44 43.56
N MET A 292 21.76 8.11 44.15
CA MET A 292 23.07 7.49 44.43
C MET A 292 22.98 6.35 45.45
N GLU A 293 22.11 6.47 46.46
CA GLU A 293 21.94 5.46 47.50
C GLU A 293 21.14 4.23 47.02
N ARG A 294 20.20 4.43 46.09
CA ARG A 294 19.51 3.32 45.38
C ARG A 294 20.41 2.56 44.43
N ARG A 295 21.35 3.24 43.76
CA ARG A 295 22.35 2.61 42.88
C ARG A 295 23.44 1.84 43.62
N ARG A 296 23.43 1.90 44.96
CA ARG A 296 24.36 1.17 45.83
C ARG A 296 23.76 -0.08 46.48
N LYS A 297 22.50 -0.42 46.20
CA LYS A 297 21.85 -1.69 46.60
C LYS A 297 21.81 -2.69 45.47
#